data_AF-A0A7X0HQA0-F1
#
_entry.id   AF-A0A7X0HQA0-F1
#
_cell.length_a   1.000
_cell.length_b   1.000
_cell.length_c   1.000
_cell.angle_alpha   90.00
_cell.angle_beta   90.00
_cell.angle_gamma   90.00
#
_symmetry.space_group_name_H-M   'P 1'
#
loop_
_entity.id
_entity.type
_entity.pdbx_description
1 polymer ?
#
loop_
_entity_poly.entity_id
_entity_poly.type
_entity_poly.pdbx_seq_one_letter_code
_entity_poly.pdbx_strand_id
1 'polypeptide(L)'
;MLLSQGVFAEDLQEMEWEVFVSQAKKEIRMSDELMITGDCLMIRMNTHLIEYKMWGSNLRRRVDGQGHELILQQVKTAAFEPVLQGVRIDVSDTFGQGYSVLIRTPVEGNSDGT
;
A
#
# COMPACT_ATOMS: atom_id res chain seq x y z
N MET A 1 27.68 0.27 -21.56
CA MET A 1 27.26 1.09 -20.41
C MET A 1 25.93 0.54 -19.91
N LEU A 2 25.95 -0.51 -19.08
CA LEU A 2 24.77 -1.23 -18.58
C LEU A 2 24.52 -0.97 -17.08
N LEU A 3 25.56 -0.56 -16.35
CA LEU A 3 25.50 -0.30 -14.91
C LEU A 3 24.59 0.88 -14.53
N SER A 4 24.43 1.87 -15.41
CA SER A 4 23.62 3.05 -15.10
C SER A 4 22.12 2.75 -15.07
N GLN A 5 21.63 1.85 -15.93
CA GLN A 5 20.19 1.57 -16.05
C GLN A 5 19.62 0.84 -14.82
N GLY A 6 20.42 0.01 -14.14
CA GLY A 6 20.01 -0.68 -12.91
C GLY A 6 19.88 0.27 -11.72
N VAL A 7 20.87 1.15 -11.53
CA VAL A 7 20.88 2.12 -10.42
C VAL A 7 19.68 3.08 -10.50
N PHE A 8 19.36 3.60 -11.69
CA PHE A 8 18.18 4.46 -11.86
C PHE A 8 16.85 3.75 -11.59
N ALA A 9 16.77 2.44 -11.85
CA ALA A 9 15.57 1.65 -11.58
C ALA A 9 15.40 1.39 -10.08
N GLU A 10 16.49 1.12 -9.36
CA GLU A 10 16.50 0.97 -7.90
C GLU A 10 16.10 2.29 -7.20
N ASP A 11 16.68 3.42 -7.60
CA ASP A 11 16.34 4.74 -7.06
C ASP A 11 14.85 5.08 -7.33
N LEU A 12 14.34 4.77 -8.53
CA LEU A 12 12.94 4.97 -8.86
C LEU A 12 12.02 4.09 -8.00
N GLN A 13 12.40 2.84 -7.74
CA GLN A 13 11.63 1.93 -6.91
C GLN A 13 11.48 2.45 -5.47
N GLU A 14 12.56 3.00 -4.90
CA GLU A 14 12.52 3.63 -3.58
C GLU A 14 11.58 4.86 -3.57
N MET A 15 11.62 5.68 -4.63
CA MET A 15 10.70 6.82 -4.76
C MET A 15 9.23 6.38 -4.90
N GLU A 16 8.94 5.37 -5.72
CA GLU A 16 7.61 4.79 -5.86
C GLU A 16 7.10 4.26 -4.51
N TRP A 17 7.96 3.56 -3.76
CA TRP A 17 7.66 3.06 -2.42
C TRP A 17 7.30 4.19 -1.44
N GLU A 18 8.08 5.26 -1.38
CA GLU A 18 7.80 6.37 -0.46
C GLU A 18 6.48 7.09 -0.79
N VAL A 19 6.18 7.29 -2.09
CA VAL A 19 4.90 7.87 -2.53
C VAL A 19 3.73 6.95 -2.14
N PHE A 20 3.86 5.65 -2.41
CA PHE A 20 2.88 4.65 -2.01
C PHE A 20 2.63 4.67 -0.50
N VAL A 21 3.68 4.63 0.31
CA VAL A 21 3.58 4.62 1.76
C VAL A 21 2.89 5.88 2.27
N SER A 22 3.20 7.04 1.71
CA SER A 22 2.55 8.31 2.07
C SER A 22 1.04 8.27 1.78
N GLN A 23 0.66 7.79 0.59
CA GLN A 23 -0.73 7.67 0.18
C GLN A 23 -1.49 6.65 1.04
N ALA A 24 -0.95 5.45 1.20
CA ALA A 24 -1.55 4.39 2.01
C ALA A 24 -1.71 4.83 3.47
N LYS A 25 -0.71 5.51 4.05
CA LYS A 25 -0.82 6.08 5.41
C LYS A 25 -1.99 7.05 5.53
N LYS A 26 -2.20 7.91 4.54
CA LYS A 26 -3.32 8.87 4.54
C LYS A 26 -4.66 8.13 4.48
N GLU A 27 -4.81 7.21 3.54
CA GLU A 27 -6.07 6.48 3.33
C GLU A 27 -6.43 5.60 4.52
N ILE A 28 -5.46 4.86 5.06
CA ILE A 28 -5.65 4.01 6.25
C ILE A 28 -6.03 4.86 7.48
N ARG A 29 -5.42 6.03 7.65
CA ARG A 29 -5.73 6.91 8.79
C ARG A 29 -7.07 7.61 8.69
N MET A 30 -7.59 7.77 7.48
CA MET A 30 -8.89 8.38 7.20
C MET A 30 -9.98 7.32 6.97
N SER A 31 -9.64 6.05 7.10
CA SER A 31 -10.56 4.94 6.82
C SER A 31 -11.54 4.72 7.95
N ASP A 32 -12.77 4.38 7.58
CA ASP A 32 -13.78 3.88 8.50
C ASP A 32 -13.55 2.40 8.81
N GLU A 33 -12.99 1.66 7.84
CA GLU A 33 -12.78 0.22 7.94
C GLU A 33 -11.60 -0.24 7.07
N LEU A 34 -10.84 -1.20 7.60
CA LEU A 34 -9.80 -1.93 6.87
C LEU A 34 -10.17 -3.41 6.77
N MET A 35 -10.10 -3.95 5.57
CA MET A 35 -10.35 -5.36 5.29
C MET A 35 -9.20 -5.92 4.46
N ILE A 36 -8.79 -7.16 4.73
CA ILE A 36 -7.84 -7.89 3.92
C ILE A 36 -8.53 -9.13 3.39
N THR A 37 -8.63 -9.25 2.07
CA THR A 37 -9.25 -10.39 1.39
C THR A 37 -8.23 -11.04 0.47
N GLY A 38 -7.64 -12.15 0.92
CA GLY A 38 -6.55 -12.81 0.20
C GLY A 38 -5.34 -11.88 0.06
N ASP A 39 -5.00 -11.52 -1.18
CA ASP A 39 -3.90 -10.63 -1.58
C ASP A 39 -4.34 -9.18 -1.83
N CYS A 40 -5.53 -8.79 -1.37
CA CYS A 40 -6.10 -7.47 -1.58
C CYS A 40 -6.28 -6.74 -0.25
N LEU A 41 -5.71 -5.54 -0.13
CA LEU A 41 -6.03 -4.59 0.93
C LEU A 41 -7.19 -3.71 0.47
N MET A 42 -8.28 -3.73 1.23
CA MET A 42 -9.49 -2.97 1.00
C MET A 42 -9.66 -1.93 2.11
N ILE A 43 -9.85 -0.67 1.72
CA ILE A 43 -9.98 0.46 2.62
C ILE A 43 -11.32 1.12 2.35
N ARG A 44 -12.22 1.11 3.34
CA ARG A 44 -13.48 1.85 3.27
C ARG A 44 -13.25 3.28 3.74
N MET A 45 -13.64 4.26 2.92
CA MET A 45 -13.60 5.66 3.29
C MET A 45 -14.87 6.35 2.78
N ASN A 46 -15.76 6.69 3.70
CA ASN A 46 -17.12 7.12 3.44
C ASN A 46 -17.84 6.12 2.52
N THR A 47 -18.31 6.60 1.36
CA THR A 47 -19.00 5.79 0.34
C THR A 47 -18.04 5.09 -0.62
N HIS A 48 -16.73 5.35 -0.52
CA HIS A 48 -15.74 4.83 -1.46
C HIS A 48 -15.04 3.60 -0.91
N LEU A 49 -14.77 2.63 -1.80
CA LEU A 49 -13.93 1.48 -1.53
C LEU A 49 -12.64 1.61 -2.33
N ILE A 50 -11.51 1.70 -1.63
CA ILE A 50 -10.19 1.71 -2.23
C ILE A 50 -9.60 0.30 -2.15
N GLU A 51 -9.03 -0.17 -3.25
CA GLU A 51 -8.45 -1.50 -3.37
C GLU A 51 -6.98 -1.40 -3.81
N TYR A 52 -6.08 -1.98 -3.02
CA TYR A 52 -4.70 -2.23 -3.42
C TYR A 52 -4.52 -3.72 -3.72
N LYS A 53 -4.15 -4.04 -4.96
CA LYS A 53 -3.99 -5.43 -5.40
C LYS A 53 -2.94 -5.56 -6.49
N MET A 54 -2.20 -6.67 -6.46
CA MET A 54 -1.30 -7.06 -7.54
C MET A 54 -2.06 -7.31 -8.85
N TRP A 55 -1.49 -6.83 -9.95
CA TRP A 55 -1.92 -7.12 -11.31
C TRP A 55 -0.70 -7.28 -12.21
N GLY A 56 -0.38 -8.53 -12.55
CA GLY A 56 0.91 -8.86 -13.17
C GLY A 56 2.06 -8.53 -12.22
N SER A 57 3.06 -7.79 -12.69
CA SER A 57 4.19 -7.32 -11.90
C SER A 57 3.99 -5.92 -11.31
N ASN A 58 2.76 -5.46 -11.17
CA ASN A 58 2.45 -4.11 -10.67
C ASN A 58 1.50 -4.19 -9.48
N LEU A 59 1.73 -3.33 -8.47
CA LEU A 59 0.71 -3.05 -7.46
C LEU A 59 -0.20 -1.94 -8.00
N ARG A 60 -1.49 -2.21 -8.08
CA ARG A 60 -2.49 -1.28 -8.62
C ARG A 60 -3.44 -0.82 -7.52
N ARG A 61 -3.84 0.45 -7.61
CA ARG A 61 -4.92 1.04 -6.83
C ARG A 61 -6.16 1.28 -7.68
N ARG A 62 -7.33 0.99 -7.10
CA ARG A 62 -8.64 1.29 -7.67
C ARG A 62 -9.52 1.97 -6.63
N VAL A 63 -10.46 2.78 -7.10
CA VAL A 63 -11.50 3.37 -6.28
C VAL A 63 -12.84 2.96 -6.88
N ASP A 64 -13.69 2.31 -6.08
CA ASP A 64 -15.00 1.77 -6.48
C ASP A 64 -14.92 0.84 -7.70
N GLY A 65 -13.87 0.02 -7.76
CA GLY A 65 -13.60 -0.84 -8.91
C GLY A 65 -13.34 -0.05 -10.20
N GLN A 66 -13.05 1.24 -10.13
CA GLN A 66 -12.69 2.09 -11.26
C GLN A 66 -11.26 2.60 -11.12
N GLY A 67 -10.70 3.10 -12.21
CA GLY A 67 -9.30 3.52 -12.29
C GLY A 67 -8.32 2.37 -12.51
N HIS A 68 -7.08 2.75 -12.82
CA HIS A 68 -5.93 1.88 -13.10
C HIS A 68 -4.63 2.54 -12.65
N GLU A 69 -4.63 3.11 -11.44
CA GLU A 69 -3.44 3.79 -10.94
C GLU A 69 -2.37 2.73 -10.61
N LEU A 70 -1.27 2.73 -11.39
CA LEU A 70 -0.09 1.93 -11.09
C LEU A 70 0.67 2.62 -9.98
N ILE A 71 0.78 1.94 -8.84
CA ILE A 71 1.35 2.51 -7.62
C ILE A 71 2.81 2.10 -7.48
N LEU A 72 3.09 0.81 -7.66
CA LEU A 72 4.44 0.26 -7.71
C LEU A 72 4.57 -0.58 -8.97
N GLN A 73 5.69 -0.42 -9.66
CA GLN A 73 6.06 -1.26 -10.80
C GLN A 73 7.12 -2.28 -10.40
N GLN A 74 7.38 -3.26 -11.27
CA GLN A 74 8.43 -4.27 -11.07
C GLN A 74 8.32 -4.99 -9.72
N VAL A 75 7.09 -5.22 -9.25
CA VAL A 75 6.80 -5.92 -8.00
C VAL A 75 6.72 -7.41 -8.26
N LYS A 76 7.49 -8.18 -7.49
CA LYS A 76 7.43 -9.64 -7.49
C LYS A 76 6.34 -10.14 -6.56
N THR A 77 6.24 -9.58 -5.35
CA THR A 77 5.19 -9.92 -4.37
C THR A 77 4.76 -8.69 -3.59
N ALA A 78 3.47 -8.61 -3.25
CA ALA A 78 2.95 -7.73 -2.21
C ALA A 78 2.08 -8.54 -1.26
N ALA A 79 2.29 -8.39 0.04
CA ALA A 79 1.55 -9.06 1.10
C ALA A 79 0.97 -8.03 2.06
N PHE A 80 -0.25 -8.31 2.53
CA PHE A 80 -0.98 -7.50 3.48
C PHE A 80 -1.34 -8.36 4.67
N GLU A 81 -0.86 -7.99 5.85
CA GLU A 81 -1.10 -8.74 7.08
C GLU A 81 -1.86 -7.87 8.09
N PRO A 82 -3.03 -8.32 8.58
CA PRO A 82 -3.73 -7.57 9.60
C PRO A 82 -2.92 -7.59 10.90
N VAL A 83 -2.82 -6.44 11.54
CA VAL A 83 -2.26 -6.31 12.89
C VAL A 83 -3.30 -5.64 13.78
N LEU A 84 -3.04 -5.62 15.10
CA LEU A 84 -3.90 -4.87 16.03
C LEU A 84 -4.04 -3.41 15.56
N GLN A 85 -5.23 -2.96 15.18
CA GLN A 85 -5.47 -1.57 14.73
C GLN A 85 -4.55 -1.15 13.57
N GLY A 86 -4.45 -1.96 12.51
CA GLY A 86 -3.69 -1.58 11.33
C GLY A 86 -3.36 -2.73 10.39
N VAL A 87 -2.38 -2.46 9.51
CA VAL A 87 -1.88 -3.41 8.52
C VAL A 87 -0.36 -3.32 8.42
N ARG A 88 0.30 -4.46 8.30
CA ARG A 88 1.67 -4.56 7.80
C ARG A 88 1.60 -4.80 6.29
N ILE A 89 2.40 -4.05 5.54
CA ILE A 89 2.53 -4.19 4.09
C ILE A 89 3.97 -4.56 3.80
N ASP A 90 4.18 -5.69 3.15
CA ASP A 90 5.48 -6.17 2.72
C ASP A 90 5.51 -6.31 1.20
N VAL A 91 6.55 -5.74 0.58
CA VAL A 91 6.74 -5.77 -0.88
C VAL A 91 8.13 -6.30 -1.20
N SER A 92 8.22 -7.18 -2.19
CA SER A 92 9.50 -7.52 -2.83
C SER A 92 9.44 -7.15 -4.30
N ASP A 93 10.47 -6.50 -4.81
CA ASP A 93 10.58 -6.14 -6.22
C ASP A 93 11.29 -7.24 -7.04
N THR A 94 11.42 -7.02 -8.35
CA THR A 94 12.16 -7.92 -9.25
C THR A 94 13.67 -7.71 -9.23
N PHE A 95 14.16 -6.63 -8.61
CA PHE A 95 15.58 -6.32 -8.46
C PHE A 95 16.21 -7.00 -7.23
N GLY A 96 15.37 -7.55 -6.33
CA GLY A 96 15.79 -8.26 -5.12
C GLY A 96 15.71 -7.41 -3.85
N GLN A 97 15.16 -6.19 -3.94
CA GLN A 97 14.94 -5.33 -2.78
C GLN A 97 13.60 -5.65 -2.11
N GLY A 98 13.62 -5.61 -0.78
CA GLY A 98 12.44 -5.77 0.06
C GLY A 98 12.10 -4.48 0.79
N TYR A 99 10.80 -4.22 0.92
CA TYR A 99 10.23 -3.06 1.60
C TYR A 99 9.15 -3.50 2.59
N SER A 100 9.07 -2.84 3.74
CA SER A 100 8.09 -3.16 4.77
C SER A 100 7.62 -1.89 5.47
N VAL A 101 6.31 -1.75 5.68
CA VAL A 101 5.73 -0.69 6.51
C VAL A 101 4.64 -1.22 7.40
N LEU A 102 4.62 -0.74 8.63
CA LEU A 102 3.51 -0.93 9.56
C LEU A 102 2.70 0.37 9.65
N ILE A 103 1.43 0.31 9.27
CA ILE A 103 0.53 1.46 9.31
C ILE A 103 -0.59 1.16 10.30
N ARG A 104 -0.72 2.01 11.33
CA ARG A 104 -1.77 1.90 12.34
C ARG A 104 -2.93 2.84 12.01
N THR A 105 -4.15 2.40 12.30
CA THR A 105 -5.33 3.26 12.35
C THR A 105 -5.27 4.16 13.59
N PRO A 106 -5.89 5.34 13.57
CA PRO A 106 -6.07 6.13 14.78
C PRO A 106 -6.85 5.31 15.81
N VAL A 107 -6.48 5.46 17.07
CA VAL A 107 -7.35 5.03 18.17
C VAL A 107 -8.35 6.16 18.35
N GLU A 108 -9.64 5.91 18.18
CA GLU A 108 -10.65 6.84 18.66
C GLU A 108 -10.47 6.95 20.18
N GLY A 109 -9.94 8.09 20.62
CA GLY A 109 -9.92 8.42 22.04
C GLY A 109 -11.37 8.56 22.47
N ASN A 110 -11.84 7.62 23.29
CA ASN A 110 -13.17 7.67 23.89
C ASN A 110 -13.31 9.03 24.61
N SER A 111 -14.01 9.99 24.00
CA SER A 111 -14.45 11.21 24.67
C SER A 111 -15.68 10.87 25.52
N ASP A 112 -15.49 9.98 26.49
CA ASP A 112 -16.40 9.84 27.62
C ASP A 112 -15.71 10.46 28.83
N GLY A 113 -16.21 11.63 29.23
CA GLY A 113 -15.87 12.24 30.51
C GLY A 113 -15.72 13.76 30.46
N THR A 114 -16.83 14.50 30.39
CA THR A 114 -17.38 15.29 31.52
C THR A 114 -18.74 15.86 31.10
#